data_AF-A0AAN6MPX5-F1
#
_entry.id   AF-A0AAN6MPX5-F1
#
_cell.length_a   1.000
_cell.length_b   1.000
_cell.length_c   1.000
_cell.angle_alpha   90.00
_cell.angle_beta   90.00
_cell.angle_gamma   90.00
#
_symmetry.space_group_name_H-M   'P 1'
#
loop_
_entity.id
_entity.type
_entity.pdbx_description
1 polymer ?
#
loop_
_entity_poly.entity_id
_entity_poly.type
_entity_poly.pdbx_seq_one_letter_code
_entity_poly.pdbx_strand_id
1 'polypeptide(L)'
;MPLSQSSSVQLAAHAFATIFTGFGINAILRPTHALTFFEFAPPASPAEAKMVESLMAVYGARDIFMGLAIYSAALFGTSKSLGWTLIAASGVAVVDGVVCFTHGQGQWNHWGYAPMITAVGVMLLGLFDSAKKA
;
A
#
# COMPACT_ATOMS: atom_id res chain seq x y z
N MET A 1 -24.53 10.46 7.78
CA MET A 1 -23.17 10.95 8.11
C MET A 1 -22.43 11.19 6.80
N PRO A 2 -21.52 12.18 6.71
CA PRO A 2 -20.65 12.32 5.55
C PRO A 2 -19.87 11.01 5.30
N LEU A 3 -19.65 10.65 4.04
CA LEU A 3 -18.89 9.44 3.69
C LEU A 3 -17.46 9.52 4.22
N SER A 4 -16.89 10.72 4.24
CA SER A 4 -15.56 11.00 4.82
C SER A 4 -15.44 10.74 6.33
N GLN A 5 -16.56 10.54 7.03
CA GLN A 5 -16.64 10.24 8.46
C GLN A 5 -17.23 8.84 8.73
N SER A 6 -17.45 8.04 7.68
CA SER A 6 -17.99 6.69 7.84
C SER A 6 -16.98 5.76 8.52
N SER A 7 -17.42 5.06 9.57
CA SER A 7 -16.61 4.05 10.26
C SER A 7 -16.14 2.95 9.30
N SER A 8 -16.90 2.62 8.25
CA SER A 8 -16.52 1.62 7.26
C SER A 8 -15.33 2.07 6.40
N VAL A 9 -15.28 3.36 6.05
CA VAL A 9 -14.18 3.93 5.27
C VAL A 9 -12.91 4.03 6.12
N GLN A 10 -13.06 4.39 7.40
CA GLN A 10 -11.96 4.36 8.38
C GLN A 10 -11.43 2.94 8.61
N LEU A 11 -12.33 1.95 8.73
CA LEU A 11 -11.93 0.55 8.87
C LEU A 11 -11.16 0.06 7.64
N ALA A 12 -11.56 0.47 6.43
CA ALA A 12 -10.84 0.15 5.21
C ALA A 12 -9.42 0.76 5.21
N ALA A 13 -9.26 2.00 5.68
CA ALA A 13 -7.94 2.62 5.84
C ALA A 13 -7.06 1.85 6.84
N HIS A 14 -7.61 1.42 7.98
CA HIS A 14 -6.91 0.56 8.93
C HIS A 14 -6.53 -0.80 8.32
N ALA A 15 -7.40 -1.40 7.51
CA ALA A 15 -7.09 -2.64 6.81
C ALA A 15 -5.88 -2.46 5.87
N PHE A 16 -5.81 -1.37 5.10
CA PHE A 16 -4.64 -1.07 4.28
C PHE A 16 -3.39 -0.85 5.11
N ALA A 17 -3.47 -0.11 6.22
CA ALA A 17 -2.34 0.05 7.15
C ALA A 17 -1.79 -1.30 7.63
N THR A 18 -2.68 -2.22 8.01
CA THR A 18 -2.31 -3.59 8.41
C THR A 18 -1.66 -4.35 7.26
N ILE A 19 -2.20 -4.26 6.04
CA ILE A 19 -1.69 -4.94 4.86
C ILE A 19 -0.26 -4.50 4.55
N PHE A 20 0.00 -3.19 4.48
CA PHE A 20 1.36 -2.67 4.23
C PHE A 20 2.34 -3.10 5.33
N THR A 21 1.93 -3.03 6.59
CA THR A 21 2.75 -3.51 7.71
C THR A 21 3.05 -5.00 7.57
N GLY A 22 2.06 -5.81 7.21
CA GLY A 22 2.20 -7.25 7.00
C GLY A 22 3.11 -7.60 5.81
N PHE A 23 2.97 -6.88 4.69
CA PHE A 23 3.87 -7.02 3.55
C PHE A 23 5.31 -6.70 3.92
N GLY A 24 5.54 -5.62 4.67
CA GLY A 24 6.88 -5.25 5.10
C GLY A 24 7.52 -6.27 6.06
N ILE A 25 6.75 -6.79 7.03
CA ILE A 25 7.20 -7.88 7.90
C ILE A 25 7.53 -9.14 7.05
N ASN A 26 6.66 -9.50 6.10
CA ASN A 26 6.89 -10.63 5.21
C ASN A 26 8.13 -10.44 4.33
N ALA A 27 8.41 -9.23 3.84
CA ALA A 27 9.60 -8.93 3.04
C ALA A 27 10.90 -9.07 3.85
N ILE A 28 10.88 -8.72 5.13
CA ILE A 28 12.03 -8.88 6.03
C ILE A 28 12.24 -10.35 6.43
N LEU A 29 11.17 -11.04 6.85
CA LEU A 29 11.29 -12.38 7.43
C LEU A 29 11.24 -13.51 6.40
N ARG A 30 10.62 -13.28 5.24
CA ARG A 30 10.40 -14.26 4.17
C ARG A 30 10.60 -13.60 2.79
N PRO A 31 11.80 -13.06 2.49
CA PRO A 31 12.06 -12.27 1.28
C PRO A 31 11.71 -13.02 -0.02
N THR A 32 12.04 -14.31 -0.10
CA THR A 32 11.67 -15.17 -1.24
C THR A 32 10.16 -15.27 -1.44
N HIS A 33 9.38 -15.32 -0.36
CA HIS A 33 7.93 -15.31 -0.46
C HIS A 33 7.41 -13.93 -0.85
N ALA A 34 7.99 -12.85 -0.34
CA ALA A 34 7.59 -11.50 -0.73
C ALA A 34 7.87 -11.19 -2.21
N LEU A 35 8.95 -11.73 -2.79
CA LEU A 35 9.24 -11.59 -4.22
C LEU A 35 8.13 -12.15 -5.12
N THR A 36 7.35 -13.13 -4.65
CA THR A 36 6.26 -13.70 -5.46
C THR A 36 5.11 -12.72 -5.66
N PHE A 37 4.97 -11.71 -4.80
CA PHE A 37 3.97 -10.63 -4.99
C PHE A 37 4.31 -9.76 -6.20
N PHE A 38 5.61 -9.62 -6.48
CA PHE A 38 6.13 -8.99 -7.70
C PHE A 38 6.21 -9.97 -8.89
N GLU A 39 5.84 -11.24 -8.69
CA GLU A 39 5.97 -12.33 -9.66
C GLU A 39 7.44 -12.55 -10.12
N PHE A 40 8.39 -12.20 -9.25
CA PHE A 40 9.82 -12.37 -9.49
C PHE A 40 10.34 -13.67 -8.89
N ALA A 41 11.26 -14.32 -9.62
CA ALA A 41 11.99 -15.46 -9.12
C ALA A 41 13.25 -14.99 -8.36
N PRO A 42 13.63 -15.67 -7.26
CA PRO A 42 14.92 -15.43 -6.62
C PRO A 42 16.09 -15.65 -7.59
N PRO A 43 17.17 -14.87 -7.49
CA PRO A 43 18.38 -15.12 -8.28
C PRO A 43 18.98 -16.51 -7.98
N ALA A 44 19.54 -17.15 -9.01
CA ALA A 44 20.20 -18.46 -8.86
C ALA A 44 21.57 -18.36 -8.17
N SER A 45 22.28 -17.24 -8.35
CA SER A 45 23.56 -16.99 -7.71
C SER A 45 23.38 -16.67 -6.22
N PRO A 46 24.13 -17.33 -5.31
CA PRO A 46 24.07 -17.02 -3.88
C PRO A 46 24.43 -15.56 -3.55
N ALA A 47 25.33 -14.94 -4.33
CA ALA A 47 25.74 -13.56 -4.11
C ALA A 47 24.62 -12.57 -4.50
N GLU A 48 23.95 -12.82 -5.63
CA GLU A 48 22.81 -12.02 -6.09
C GLU A 48 21.61 -12.20 -5.16
N ALA A 49 21.34 -13.44 -4.73
CA ALA A 49 20.28 -13.75 -3.78
C ALA A 49 20.46 -12.96 -2.47
N LYS A 50 21.68 -12.93 -1.91
CA LYS A 50 21.98 -12.15 -0.70
C LYS A 50 21.78 -10.64 -0.89
N MET A 51 22.11 -10.12 -2.07
CA MET A 51 21.87 -8.72 -2.40
C MET A 51 20.36 -8.43 -2.47
N VAL A 52 19.58 -9.27 -3.16
CA VAL A 52 18.13 -9.14 -3.25
C VAL A 52 17.46 -9.28 -1.89
N GLU A 53 17.86 -10.23 -1.05
CA GLU A 53 17.35 -10.36 0.32
C GLU A 53 17.60 -9.09 1.16
N SER A 54 18.78 -8.48 1.02
CA SER A 54 19.11 -7.22 1.68
C SER A 54 18.22 -6.07 1.18
N LEU A 55 17.97 -6.01 -0.14
CA LEU A 55 17.04 -5.04 -0.73
C LEU A 55 15.60 -5.29 -0.30
N MET A 56 15.16 -6.54 -0.17
CA MET A 56 13.83 -6.90 0.34
C MET A 56 13.65 -6.47 1.80
N ALA A 57 14.70 -6.53 2.63
CA ALA A 57 14.64 -5.98 3.99
C ALA A 57 14.47 -4.44 3.98
N VAL A 58 15.20 -3.73 3.10
CA VAL A 58 15.04 -2.28 2.94
C VAL A 58 13.65 -1.92 2.42
N TYR A 59 13.15 -2.65 1.43
CA TYR A 59 11.78 -2.55 0.93
C TYR A 59 10.77 -2.77 2.07
N GLY A 60 10.96 -3.83 2.86
CA GLY A 60 10.04 -4.17 3.94
C GLY A 60 9.99 -3.11 5.04
N ALA A 61 11.12 -2.46 5.35
CA ALA A 61 11.14 -1.33 6.27
C ALA A 61 10.31 -0.14 5.76
N ARG A 62 10.31 0.10 4.44
CA ARG A 62 9.50 1.16 3.81
C ARG A 62 8.01 0.81 3.83
N ASP A 63 7.66 -0.45 3.59
CA ASP A 63 6.27 -0.93 3.70
C ASP A 63 5.73 -0.80 5.13
N ILE A 64 6.53 -1.15 6.14
CA ILE A 64 6.19 -0.91 7.55
C ILE A 64 6.00 0.59 7.82
N PHE A 65 6.91 1.43 7.33
CA PHE A 65 6.78 2.88 7.45
C PHE A 65 5.47 3.39 6.84
N MET A 66 5.08 2.92 5.65
CA MET A 66 3.80 3.30 5.04
C MET A 66 2.60 2.86 5.89
N GLY A 67 2.62 1.62 6.39
CA GLY A 67 1.58 1.14 7.29
C GLY A 67 1.44 2.00 8.56
N LEU A 68 2.57 2.34 9.18
CA LEU A 68 2.60 3.24 10.34
C LEU A 68 2.13 4.65 10.00
N ALA A 69 2.53 5.20 8.85
CA ALA A 69 2.08 6.52 8.41
C ALA A 69 0.56 6.56 8.20
N ILE A 70 -0.03 5.51 7.62
CA ILE A 70 -1.49 5.39 7.48
C ILE A 70 -2.14 5.28 8.87
N TYR A 71 -1.63 4.45 9.79
CA TYR A 71 -2.15 4.39 11.16
C TYR A 71 -2.07 5.74 11.88
N SER A 72 -0.94 6.44 11.79
CA SER A 72 -0.77 7.76 12.41
C SER A 72 -1.78 8.76 11.85
N ALA A 73 -1.98 8.77 10.52
CA ALA A 73 -2.99 9.63 9.89
C ALA A 73 -4.41 9.24 10.28
N ALA A 74 -4.71 7.96 10.47
CA ALA A 74 -6.03 7.46 10.83
C ALA A 74 -6.40 7.73 12.30
N LEU A 75 -5.43 7.60 13.20
CA LEU A 75 -5.65 7.73 14.65
C LEU A 75 -5.53 9.17 15.15
N PHE A 76 -4.65 9.96 14.54
CA PHE A 76 -4.28 11.29 15.06
C PHE A 76 -4.45 12.42 14.03
N GLY A 77 -4.71 12.08 12.76
CA GLY A 77 -4.84 13.03 11.68
C GLY A 77 -6.28 13.48 11.42
N THR A 78 -6.44 14.13 10.27
CA THR A 78 -7.74 14.48 9.69
C THR A 78 -8.12 13.49 8.59
N SER A 79 -9.41 13.40 8.22
CA SER A 79 -9.83 12.60 7.06
C SER A 79 -9.08 13.01 5.78
N LYS A 80 -8.77 14.32 5.62
CA LYS A 80 -7.99 14.80 4.47
C LYS A 80 -6.55 14.29 4.47
N SER A 81 -5.86 14.33 5.60
CA SER A 81 -4.50 13.79 5.69
C SER A 81 -4.50 12.29 5.45
N LEU A 82 -5.45 11.54 6.02
CA LEU A 82 -5.56 10.11 5.77
C LEU A 82 -5.85 9.79 4.30
N GLY A 83 -6.76 10.54 3.68
CA GLY A 83 -7.10 10.40 2.27
C GLY A 83 -5.90 10.61 1.35
N TRP A 84 -5.13 11.68 1.58
CA TRP A 84 -3.90 11.94 0.82
C TRP A 84 -2.80 10.91 1.09
N THR A 85 -2.64 10.43 2.32
CA THR A 85 -1.69 9.36 2.63
C THR A 85 -2.03 8.08 1.87
N LEU A 86 -3.31 7.70 1.78
CA LEU A 86 -3.73 6.53 0.99
C LEU A 86 -3.51 6.75 -0.51
N ILE A 87 -3.83 7.93 -1.07
CA ILE A 87 -3.54 8.23 -2.49
C ILE A 87 -2.04 8.19 -2.78
N ALA A 88 -1.20 8.68 -1.86
CA ALA A 88 0.26 8.55 -2.01
C ALA A 88 0.71 7.08 -1.97
N ALA A 89 0.16 6.28 -1.04
CA ALA A 89 0.44 4.85 -0.96
C ALA A 89 -0.03 4.08 -2.21
N SER A 90 -1.15 4.47 -2.83
CA SER A 90 -1.59 3.86 -4.09
C SER A 90 -0.62 4.17 -5.23
N GLY A 91 0.02 5.34 -5.22
CA GLY A 91 1.08 5.68 -6.16
C GLY A 91 2.27 4.71 -6.12
N VAL A 92 2.66 4.23 -4.93
CA VAL A 92 3.71 3.21 -4.78
C VAL A 92 3.29 1.91 -5.47
N ALA A 93 2.06 1.44 -5.20
CA ALA A 93 1.52 0.25 -5.84
C ALA A 93 1.45 0.37 -7.38
N VAL A 94 1.15 1.55 -7.92
CA VAL A 94 1.20 1.79 -9.37
C VAL A 94 2.63 1.61 -9.90
N VAL A 95 3.63 2.19 -9.23
CA VAL A 95 5.04 2.09 -9.61
C VAL A 95 5.51 0.64 -9.54
N ASP A 96 5.15 -0.10 -8.49
CA ASP A 96 5.47 -1.53 -8.37
C ASP A 96 4.93 -2.32 -9.57
N GLY A 97 3.67 -2.09 -9.94
CA GLY A 97 3.07 -2.72 -11.11
C GLY A 97 3.76 -2.33 -12.43
N VAL A 98 4.21 -1.07 -12.58
CA VAL A 98 5.02 -0.67 -13.75
C VAL A 98 6.35 -1.42 -13.79
N VAL A 99 7.06 -1.54 -12.66
CA VAL A 99 8.32 -2.28 -12.59
C VAL A 99 8.09 -3.75 -12.94
N CYS A 100 7.07 -4.41 -12.39
CA CYS A 100 6.72 -5.78 -12.76
C CYS A 100 6.38 -5.90 -14.26
N PHE A 101 5.63 -4.94 -14.81
CA PHE A 101 5.27 -4.93 -16.22
C PHE A 101 6.49 -4.87 -17.15
N THR A 102 7.54 -4.11 -16.78
CA THR A 102 8.80 -4.10 -17.54
C THR A 102 9.52 -5.44 -17.57
N HIS A 103 9.16 -6.36 -16.68
CA HIS A 103 9.67 -7.73 -16.60
C HIS A 103 8.65 -8.77 -17.11
N GLY A 104 7.57 -8.34 -17.77
CA GLY A 104 6.52 -9.21 -18.31
C GLY A 104 5.49 -9.71 -17.28
N GLN A 105 5.45 -9.10 -16.10
CA GLN A 105 4.64 -9.52 -14.95
C GLN A 105 3.69 -8.42 -14.45
N GLY A 106 2.96 -8.66 -13.34
CA GLY A 106 2.44 -7.61 -12.47
C GLY A 106 1.07 -7.02 -12.81
N GLN A 107 0.33 -7.67 -13.71
CA GLN A 107 -0.94 -7.13 -14.21
C GLN A 107 -1.96 -6.89 -13.10
N TRP A 108 -2.26 -7.92 -12.28
CA TRP A 108 -3.33 -7.84 -11.27
C TRP A 108 -2.82 -7.72 -9.84
N ASN A 109 -1.61 -8.23 -9.56
CA ASN A 109 -1.08 -8.22 -8.20
C ASN A 109 -0.91 -6.81 -7.65
N HIS A 110 -0.55 -5.83 -8.48
CA HIS A 110 -0.36 -4.44 -8.04
C HIS A 110 -1.44 -3.48 -8.54
N TRP A 111 -1.82 -3.56 -9.83
CA TRP A 111 -2.87 -2.69 -10.37
C TRP A 111 -4.29 -3.10 -9.96
N GLY A 112 -4.49 -4.29 -9.39
CA GLY A 112 -5.79 -4.68 -8.83
C GLY A 112 -6.14 -3.89 -7.57
N TYR A 113 -5.17 -3.64 -6.68
CA TYR A 113 -5.43 -2.99 -5.39
C TYR A 113 -5.12 -1.49 -5.35
N ALA A 114 -4.27 -0.96 -6.24
CA ALA A 114 -4.02 0.48 -6.30
C ALA A 114 -5.30 1.33 -6.52
N PRO A 115 -6.26 0.93 -7.38
CA PRO A 115 -7.54 1.64 -7.50
C PRO A 115 -8.39 1.56 -6.23
N MET A 116 -8.33 0.44 -5.49
CA MET A 116 -9.07 0.28 -4.24
C MET A 116 -8.56 1.23 -3.16
N ILE A 117 -7.23 1.33 -3.00
CA ILE A 117 -6.60 2.29 -2.07
C ILE A 117 -7.00 3.72 -2.47
N THR A 118 -6.93 4.04 -3.76
CA THR A 118 -7.29 5.37 -4.28
C THR A 118 -8.75 5.70 -4.00
N ALA A 119 -9.66 4.76 -4.20
CA ALA A 119 -11.08 4.96 -3.94
C ALA A 119 -11.35 5.30 -2.46
N VAL A 120 -10.75 4.56 -1.53
CA VAL A 120 -10.86 4.86 -0.09
C VAL A 120 -10.28 6.24 0.22
N GLY A 121 -9.12 6.57 -0.37
CA GLY A 121 -8.51 7.90 -0.20
C GLY A 121 -9.42 9.03 -0.67
N VAL A 122 -10.00 8.91 -1.87
CA VAL A 122 -10.93 9.89 -2.44
C VAL A 122 -12.20 10.03 -1.59
N MET A 123 -12.75 8.93 -1.07
CA MET A 123 -13.90 8.98 -0.14
C MET A 123 -13.58 9.78 1.11
N LEU A 124 -12.38 9.61 1.68
CA LEU A 124 -11.92 10.35 2.86
C LEU A 124 -11.67 11.83 2.60
N LEU A 125 -11.40 12.23 1.36
CA LEU A 125 -11.28 13.64 0.98
C LEU A 125 -12.64 14.38 1.00
N GLY A 126 -13.76 13.65 1.11
CA GLY A 126 -15.10 14.24 1.18
C GLY A 126 -15.66 14.70 -0.17
N LEU A 127 -15.07 14.25 -1.28
CA LEU A 127 -15.52 14.60 -2.64
C LEU A 127 -16.93 14.08 -2.97
N PHE A 128 -17.42 13.11 -2.18
CA PHE A 128 -18.77 12.54 -2.29
C PHE A 128 -19.65 12.88 -1.10
N ASP A 129 -19.21 13.78 -0.21
CA ASP A 129 -20.06 14.21 0.90
C ASP A 129 -21.19 15.07 0.33
N SER A 130 -22.45 14.67 0.59
CA SER A 130 -23.59 15.47 0.17
C SER A 130 -23.48 16.86 0.78
N ALA A 131 -23.40 17.90 -0.05
CA ALA A 131 -23.58 19.26 0.40
C ALA A 131 -24.98 19.35 1.04
N LYS A 132 -25.05 19.80 2.30
CA LYS A 132 -26.34 20.20 2.86
C LYS A 132 -26.91 21.25 1.92
N LYS A 133 -28.04 20.96 1.26
CA LYS A 133 -28.86 22.02 0.66
C LYS A 133 -29.24 22.93 1.83
N ALA A 134 -28.70 24.14 1.82
CA ALA A 134 -29.11 25.22 2.73
C ALA A 134 -30.55 25.63 2.42
#